data_AF-A0A9P0LT12-F1
#
_entry.id   AF-A0A9P0LT12-F1
#
_cell.length_a   1.000
_cell.length_b   1.000
_cell.length_c   1.000
_cell.angle_alpha   90.00
_cell.angle_beta   90.00
_cell.angle_gamma   90.00
#
_symmetry.space_group_name_H-M   'P 1'
#
loop_
_entity.id
_entity.type
_entity.pdbx_description
1 polymer ?
#
loop_
_entity_poly.entity_id
_entity_poly.type
_entity_poly.pdbx_seq_one_letter_code
_entity_poly.pdbx_strand_id
1 'polypeptide(L)'
;MNQEIYEELLFTRTLITDTKGESIFHVLKDYFIEKAIPLSNIISVATDGAPAMILNIEDILTMVIPPWIINPYRDIEETNVIIQEELTELSTNEELQVQFKSRYQQFWLQNNIPVTYPNV
;
A
#
# COMPACT_ATOMS: atom_id res chain seq x y z
N MET A 1 -3.00 29.64 4.26
CA MET A 1 -4.11 28.67 4.17
C MET A 1 -4.09 27.89 5.46
N ASN A 2 -5.16 27.95 6.26
CA ASN A 2 -5.29 27.08 7.42
C ASN A 2 -5.69 25.70 6.91
N GLN A 3 -4.91 24.67 7.22
CA GLN A 3 -5.37 23.29 7.04
C GLN A 3 -6.39 23.00 8.15
N GLU A 4 -7.64 22.81 7.76
CA GLU A 4 -8.67 22.29 8.65
C GLU A 4 -8.45 20.79 8.85
N ILE A 5 -8.51 20.35 10.10
CA ILE A 5 -8.41 18.93 10.49
C ILE A 5 -9.83 18.38 10.52
N TYR A 6 -10.03 17.24 9.85
CA TYR A 6 -11.31 16.52 9.81
C TYR A 6 -11.12 15.15 10.46
N GLU A 7 -12.02 14.79 11.38
CA GLU A 7 -12.03 13.50 12.08
C GLU A 7 -13.24 12.69 11.61
N GLU A 8 -13.00 11.50 11.04
CA GLU A 8 -14.03 10.61 10.54
C GLU A 8 -13.69 9.14 10.82
N LEU A 9 -14.73 8.31 11.00
CA LEU A 9 -14.54 6.86 11.12
C LEU A 9 -14.26 6.26 9.74
N LEU A 10 -13.03 5.76 9.55
CA LEU A 10 -12.62 5.17 8.28
C LEU A 10 -13.30 3.82 8.00
N PHE A 11 -13.29 2.90 8.98
CA PHE A 11 -13.89 1.57 8.82
C PHE A 11 -14.15 0.84 10.15
N THR A 12 -14.88 -0.27 10.04
CA THR A 12 -15.09 -1.27 11.10
C THR A 12 -15.03 -2.67 10.47
N ARG A 13 -14.24 -3.57 11.06
CA ARG A 13 -14.17 -4.99 10.67
C ARG A 13 -14.19 -5.87 11.91
N THR A 14 -14.85 -7.01 11.80
CA THR A 14 -14.87 -8.04 12.85
C THR A 14 -13.60 -8.88 12.78
N LEU A 15 -12.93 -9.04 13.92
CA LEU A 15 -11.81 -9.98 14.07
C LEU A 15 -12.37 -11.39 14.32
N ILE A 16 -11.98 -12.35 13.49
CA ILE A 16 -12.50 -13.73 13.53
C ILE A 16 -11.64 -14.63 14.44
N THR A 17 -10.34 -14.34 14.57
CA THR A 17 -9.37 -15.23 15.19
C THR A 17 -8.99 -14.81 16.61
N ASP A 18 -8.26 -13.71 16.76
CA ASP A 18 -7.79 -13.18 18.03
C ASP A 18 -7.69 -11.65 18.01
N THR A 19 -7.26 -11.07 19.14
CA THR A 19 -7.08 -9.62 19.32
C THR A 19 -5.59 -9.22 19.32
N LYS A 20 -4.72 -10.04 18.73
CA LYS A 20 -3.29 -9.73 18.64
C LYS A 20 -3.03 -8.65 17.60
N GLY A 21 -1.99 -7.85 17.83
CA GLY A 21 -1.58 -6.76 16.97
C GLY A 21 -1.34 -7.23 15.54
N GLU A 22 -0.67 -8.37 15.35
CA GLU A 22 -0.41 -8.96 14.03
C GLU A 22 -1.71 -9.25 13.25
N SER A 23 -2.69 -9.90 13.86
CA SER A 23 -3.99 -10.17 13.24
C SER A 23 -4.73 -8.87 12.89
N ILE A 24 -4.69 -7.88 13.79
CA ILE A 24 -5.28 -6.57 13.58
C ILE A 24 -4.60 -5.83 12.42
N PHE A 25 -3.27 -5.92 12.33
CA PHE A 25 -2.51 -5.32 11.26
C PHE A 25 -2.83 -5.94 9.91
N HIS A 26 -2.98 -7.27 9.82
CA HIS A 26 -3.42 -7.91 8.59
C HIS A 26 -4.82 -7.42 8.18
N VAL A 27 -5.77 -7.35 9.10
CA VAL A 27 -7.12 -6.83 8.80
C VAL A 27 -7.09 -5.36 8.34
N LEU A 28 -6.22 -4.53 8.92
CA LEU A 28 -6.00 -3.16 8.48
C LEU A 28 -5.32 -3.10 7.10
N LYS A 29 -4.23 -3.85 6.89
CA LYS A 29 -3.52 -3.93 5.62
C LYS A 29 -4.43 -4.39 4.49
N ASP A 30 -5.21 -5.44 4.71
CA ASP A 30 -6.19 -5.97 3.76
C ASP A 30 -7.27 -4.93 3.45
N TYR A 31 -7.74 -4.18 4.45
CA TYR A 31 -8.65 -3.06 4.22
C TYR A 31 -8.04 -1.99 3.30
N PHE A 32 -6.80 -1.59 3.56
CA PHE A 32 -6.12 -0.57 2.77
C PHE A 32 -5.88 -1.05 1.34
N ILE A 33 -5.46 -2.32 1.15
CA ILE A 33 -5.33 -2.94 -0.17
C ILE A 33 -6.68 -2.99 -0.89
N GLU A 34 -7.75 -3.48 -0.24
CA GLU A 34 -9.09 -3.57 -0.83
C GLU A 34 -9.62 -2.21 -1.29
N LYS A 35 -9.31 -1.15 -0.53
CA LYS A 35 -9.72 0.22 -0.86
C LYS A 35 -8.69 0.96 -1.72
N ALA A 36 -7.61 0.29 -2.12
CA ALA A 36 -6.47 0.88 -2.82
C ALA A 36 -5.91 2.14 -2.12
N ILE A 37 -6.00 2.21 -0.79
CA ILE A 37 -5.44 3.29 0.01
C ILE A 37 -3.96 2.99 0.25
N PRO A 38 -3.03 3.83 -0.23
CA PRO A 38 -1.61 3.63 0.03
C PRO A 38 -1.31 3.69 1.54
N LEU A 39 -0.57 2.72 2.06
CA LEU A 39 -0.12 2.73 3.46
C LEU A 39 0.74 3.97 3.79
N SER A 40 1.35 4.59 2.78
CA SER A 40 2.09 5.86 2.91
C SER A 40 1.24 7.04 3.39
N ASN A 41 -0.09 6.92 3.35
CA ASN A 41 -0.98 7.93 3.90
C ASN A 41 -1.08 7.88 5.42
N ILE A 42 -0.62 6.79 6.05
CA ILE A 42 -0.58 6.63 7.51
C ILE A 42 0.69 7.31 8.02
N ILE A 43 0.53 8.43 8.73
CA ILE A 43 1.64 9.19 9.31
C ILE A 43 1.94 8.70 10.74
N SER A 44 0.89 8.30 11.47
CA SER A 44 1.00 7.76 12.82
C SER A 44 -0.21 6.89 13.13
N VAL A 45 -0.06 5.99 14.10
CA VAL A 45 -1.13 5.14 14.63
C VAL A 45 -1.14 5.29 16.14
N ALA A 46 -2.32 5.56 16.70
CA ALA A 46 -2.55 5.55 18.14
C ALA A 46 -3.44 4.36 18.48
N THR A 47 -2.99 3.51 19.41
CA THR A 47 -3.79 2.44 20.00
C THR A 47 -4.10 2.79 21.45
N ASP A 48 -5.14 2.19 22.02
CA ASP A 48 -5.56 2.43 23.41
C ASP A 48 -4.57 1.85 24.46
N GLY A 49 -3.43 1.33 24.02
CA GLY A 49 -2.40 0.77 24.89
C GLY A 49 -2.72 -0.63 25.43
N ALA A 50 -3.76 -1.30 24.92
CA ALA A 50 -4.00 -2.70 25.24
C ALA A 50 -2.76 -3.53 24.88
N PRO A 51 -2.20 -4.36 25.80
CA PRO A 51 -0.99 -5.14 25.54
C PRO A 51 -1.07 -6.03 24.28
N ALA A 52 -2.29 -6.44 23.90
CA ALA A 52 -2.54 -7.22 22.70
C ALA A 52 -2.48 -6.38 21.40
N MET A 53 -2.70 -5.06 21.45
CA MET A 53 -2.68 -4.14 20.29
C MET A 53 -1.38 -3.35 20.16
N ILE A 54 -0.38 -3.64 20.99
CA ILE A 54 1.00 -3.20 20.75
C ILE A 54 1.52 -4.05 19.60
N LEU A 55 1.25 -3.61 18.38
CA LEU A 55 1.96 -4.08 17.21
C LEU A 55 3.46 -3.88 17.45
N ASN A 56 4.32 -4.76 16.93
CA ASN A 56 5.73 -4.42 16.81
C ASN A 56 5.80 -3.23 15.85
N ILE A 57 5.86 -2.01 16.39
CA ILE A 57 6.02 -0.77 15.63
C ILE A 57 7.24 -0.87 14.71
N GLU A 58 8.23 -1.66 15.10
CA GLU A 58 9.35 -2.05 14.25
C GLU A 58 8.88 -2.56 12.88
N ASP A 59 7.92 -3.47 12.76
CA ASP A 59 7.51 -4.04 11.47
C ASP A 59 6.95 -2.99 10.49
N ILE A 60 6.23 -1.98 11.00
CA ILE A 60 5.75 -0.84 10.20
C ILE A 60 6.92 0.09 9.86
N LEU A 61 7.78 0.41 10.82
CA LEU A 61 8.91 1.31 10.64
C LEU A 61 10.02 0.69 9.77
N THR A 62 10.14 -0.63 9.72
CA THR A 62 11.14 -1.38 8.96
C THR A 62 10.63 -1.83 7.59
N MET A 63 9.42 -1.43 7.20
CA MET A 63 8.87 -1.80 5.89
C MET A 63 9.73 -1.20 4.77
N VAL A 64 10.44 -2.06 4.04
CA VAL A 64 11.21 -1.67 2.85
C VAL A 64 10.25 -1.58 1.68
N ILE A 65 10.04 -0.38 1.16
CA ILE A 65 9.25 -0.17 -0.06
C ILE A 65 10.14 -0.53 -1.25
N PRO A 66 9.75 -1.50 -2.09
CA PRO A 66 10.52 -1.82 -3.28
C PRO A 66 10.64 -0.61 -4.22
N PRO A 67 11.80 -0.37 -4.84
CA PRO A 67 12.00 0.80 -5.72
C PRO A 67 10.98 0.92 -6.85
N TRP A 68 10.46 -0.20 -7.34
CA TRP A 68 9.47 -0.23 -8.42
C TRP A 68 8.07 0.26 -7.99
N ILE A 69 7.70 0.17 -6.71
CA ILE A 69 6.45 0.78 -6.20
C ILE A 69 6.54 2.31 -6.29
N ILE A 70 7.73 2.86 -6.02
CA ILE A 70 7.99 4.30 -6.06
C ILE A 70 8.06 4.77 -7.51
N ASN A 71 8.72 3.99 -8.37
CA ASN A 71 8.83 4.27 -9.79
C ASN A 71 9.01 2.97 -10.58
N PRO A 72 7.95 2.46 -11.23
CA PRO A 72 8.02 1.19 -11.94
C PRO A 72 8.77 1.31 -13.28
N TYR A 73 9.24 2.51 -13.66
CA TYR A 73 10.03 2.77 -14.86
C TYR A 73 11.53 2.93 -14.58
N ARG A 74 12.00 2.63 -13.36
CA ARG A 74 13.44 2.56 -13.02
C ARG A 74 13.95 1.12 -13.08
N ASP A 75 15.27 0.98 -13.10
CA ASP A 75 15.95 -0.32 -13.13
C ASP A 75 15.40 -1.30 -12.08
N ILE A 76 15.10 -2.51 -12.53
CA ILE A 76 14.30 -3.52 -11.83
C ILE A 76 15.18 -4.55 -11.08
N GLU A 77 16.45 -4.23 -10.85
CA GLU A 77 17.54 -5.19 -10.54
C GLU A 77 17.32 -6.05 -9.28
N GLU A 78 16.43 -5.65 -8.36
CA GLU A 78 16.18 -6.35 -7.09
C GLU A 78 14.74 -6.88 -6.95
N THR A 79 14.21 -7.51 -8.01
CA THR A 79 12.84 -8.07 -7.99
C THR A 79 12.79 -9.58 -8.14
N ASN A 80 11.80 -10.22 -7.50
CA ASN A 80 11.56 -11.66 -7.63
C ASN A 80 11.22 -12.00 -9.10
N VAL A 81 11.67 -13.16 -9.58
CA VAL A 81 11.45 -13.64 -10.96
C VAL A 81 9.97 -13.59 -11.37
N ILE A 82 9.05 -13.82 -10.43
CA ILE A 82 7.60 -13.82 -10.68
C ILE A 82 7.08 -12.43 -11.08
N ILE A 83 7.64 -11.36 -10.50
CA ILE A 83 7.19 -9.97 -10.76
C ILE A 83 7.99 -9.29 -11.88
N GLN A 84 9.16 -9.83 -12.26
CA GLN A 84 10.03 -9.22 -13.26
C GLN A 84 9.37 -9.11 -14.64
N GLU A 85 8.61 -10.13 -15.05
CA GLU A 85 7.93 -10.14 -16.35
C GLU A 85 6.88 -9.03 -16.41
N GLU A 86 5.98 -8.99 -15.42
CA GLU A 86 4.93 -7.96 -15.33
C GLU A 86 5.51 -6.54 -15.18
N LEU A 87 6.58 -6.37 -14.40
CA LEU A 87 7.27 -5.07 -14.28
C LEU A 87 7.95 -4.67 -15.59
N THR A 88 8.46 -5.61 -16.38
CA THR A 88 9.04 -5.33 -17.69
C THR A 88 7.96 -4.86 -18.67
N GLU A 89 6.81 -5.53 -18.69
CA GLU A 89 5.67 -5.12 -19.50
C GLU A 89 5.11 -3.76 -19.08
N LEU A 90 4.92 -3.53 -17.78
CA LEU A 90 4.44 -2.27 -17.25
C LEU A 90 5.41 -1.12 -17.58
N SER A 91 6.71 -1.33 -17.38
CA SER A 91 7.75 -0.31 -17.62
C SER A 91 7.92 0.07 -19.09
N THR A 92 7.52 -0.80 -20.02
CA THR A 92 7.56 -0.53 -21.47
C THR A 92 6.27 0.11 -21.99
N ASN A 93 5.23 0.23 -21.16
CA ASN A 93 3.95 0.82 -21.55
C ASN A 93 4.02 2.35 -21.54
N GLU A 94 4.14 2.95 -22.73
CA GLU A 94 4.25 4.41 -22.90
C GLU A 94 3.00 5.18 -22.44
N GLU A 95 1.80 4.62 -22.63
CA GLU A 95 0.55 5.26 -22.21
C GLU A 95 0.49 5.37 -20.68
N LEU A 96 0.75 4.26 -20.00
CA LEU A 96 0.86 4.18 -18.56
C LEU A 96 1.98 5.08 -18.04
N GLN A 97 3.08 5.24 -18.78
CA GLN A 97 4.17 6.14 -18.39
C GLN A 97 3.74 7.61 -18.42
N VAL A 98 2.97 8.01 -19.43
CA VAL A 98 2.40 9.36 -19.52
C VAL A 98 1.40 9.60 -18.38
N GLN A 99 0.57 8.59 -18.06
CA GLN A 99 -0.34 8.68 -16.92
C GLN A 99 0.39 8.80 -15.59
N PHE A 100 1.43 7.99 -15.36
CA PHE A 100 2.27 8.05 -14.16
C PHE A 100 2.91 9.43 -13.97
N LYS A 101 3.48 10.01 -15.03
CA LYS A 101 4.10 11.36 -15.00
C LYS A 101 3.08 12.48 -14.70
N SER A 102 1.82 12.29 -15.06
CA SER A 102 0.78 13.31 -14.87
C SER A 102 -0.01 13.16 -13.57
N ARG A 103 -0.19 11.93 -13.07
CA ARG A 103 -1.13 11.62 -11.98
C ARG A 103 -0.72 10.36 -11.20
N TYR A 104 0.27 10.48 -10.32
CA TYR A 104 0.80 9.36 -9.50
C TYR A 104 -0.29 8.59 -8.72
N GLN A 105 -1.22 9.28 -8.07
CA GLN A 105 -2.27 8.62 -7.27
C GLN A 105 -3.29 7.90 -8.15
N GLN A 106 -3.77 8.56 -9.21
CA GLN A 106 -4.76 7.94 -10.12
C GLN A 106 -4.16 6.77 -10.91
N PHE A 107 -2.85 6.79 -11.16
CA PHE A 107 -2.14 5.68 -11.79
C PHE A 107 -2.28 4.37 -11.01
N TRP A 108 -2.15 4.40 -9.67
CA TRP A 108 -2.27 3.20 -8.84
C TRP A 108 -3.72 2.84 -8.49
N LEU A 109 -4.62 3.83 -8.47
CA LEU A 109 -6.04 3.63 -8.15
C LEU A 109 -6.88 3.09 -9.32
N GLN A 110 -6.31 2.96 -10.52
CA GLN A 110 -7.06 2.47 -11.67
C GLN A 110 -7.23 0.95 -11.61
N ASN A 111 -8.41 0.45 -12.00
CA ASN A 111 -8.73 -0.98 -11.96
C ASN A 111 -7.88 -1.82 -12.92
N ASN A 112 -7.30 -1.21 -13.96
CA ASN A 112 -6.58 -1.94 -15.00
C ASN A 112 -5.24 -2.51 -14.51
N ILE A 113 -4.52 -1.78 -13.65
CA ILE A 113 -3.21 -2.22 -13.13
C ILE A 113 -3.31 -3.54 -12.35
N PRO A 114 -4.12 -3.66 -11.28
CA PRO A 114 -4.19 -4.91 -10.50
C PRO A 114 -4.83 -6.08 -11.27
N VAL A 115 -5.53 -5.80 -12.38
CA VAL A 115 -6.10 -6.84 -13.26
C VAL A 115 -5.07 -7.33 -14.29
N THR A 116 -4.22 -6.43 -14.79
CA THR A 116 -3.26 -6.73 -15.86
C THR A 116 -1.93 -7.22 -15.30
N TYR A 117 -1.54 -6.72 -14.13
CA TYR A 117 -0.28 -7.03 -13.45
C TYR A 117 -0.60 -7.45 -12.00
N PRO A 118 -1.22 -8.62 -11.78
CA PRO A 118 -1.70 -9.04 -10.47
C PRO A 118 -0.59 -9.34 -9.45
N ASN A 119 0.65 -9.51 -9.90
CA ASN A 119 1.79 -9.74 -9.03
C ASN A 119 2.56 -8.44 -8.72
N VAL A 120 2.25 -7.33 -9.41
CA VAL A 120 2.73 -5.95 -9.16
C VAL A 120 1.81 -5.23 -8.17
#